data_AF-A0A522UKQ3-F1
#
_entry.id   AF-A0A522UKQ3-F1
#
_cell.length_a   1.000
_cell.length_b   1.000
_cell.length_c   1.000
_cell.angle_alpha   90.00
_cell.angle_beta   90.00
_cell.angle_gamma   90.00
#
_symmetry.space_group_name_H-M   'P 1'
#
loop_
_entity.id
_entity.type
_entity.pdbx_description
1 polymer ?
#
loop_
_entity_poly.entity_id
_entity_poly.type
_entity_poly.pdbx_seq_one_letter_code
_entity_poly.pdbx_strand_id
1 'polypeptide(L)'
;MNFRLKQFAVLLVVGALLVGAPLLGVLVAGHELAPYLQTPPPPHHEPRLQFSLTAFVILAVLGLVVMLIFDDRVLRHRKTLADDAPPAKFFPWWGWAGLVLGLGAWALAWTRFAWFAPWQRYIFTPQWLGYILVVNGLTYRRTGGCLLTHLPLFFALLFPLSAAFWWFFEWLNRFAQNWFYVDLGPLSAGEYVLFATLPFATVLPAVLSTAELLETAPKSAAGLDRFVALKIAKPKRVAAVAFAVGLFGLALMGVWPAFLFPLLWLAPLAALTAARVFQGQETIFQGLEKGDWRRIYRLAVAGLICGFFWECWNYFSLAKWIYDVPWVGRAKLFEMPVLGYAGYLPFGWTCAALGDWLAELLKSRVEWSEA
;
A
#
# COMPACT_ATOMS: atom_id res chain seq x y z
N MET A 1 6.10 -29.75 12.92
CA MET A 1 5.65 -28.35 13.14
C MET A 1 4.36 -28.12 12.37
N ASN A 2 3.29 -27.62 13.02
CA ASN A 2 2.03 -27.27 12.37
C ASN A 2 2.30 -26.30 11.20
N PHE A 3 1.70 -26.52 10.03
CA PHE A 3 1.88 -25.67 8.85
C PHE A 3 1.63 -24.18 9.16
N ARG A 4 0.57 -23.87 9.92
CA ARG A 4 0.28 -22.49 10.35
C ARG A 4 1.38 -21.92 11.24
N LEU A 5 1.91 -22.73 12.15
CA LEU A 5 3.01 -22.32 13.02
C LEU A 5 4.28 -22.05 12.22
N LYS A 6 4.55 -22.84 11.18
CA LYS A 6 5.65 -22.59 10.25
C LYS A 6 5.49 -21.25 9.52
N GLN A 7 4.29 -20.97 9.00
CA GLN A 7 4.02 -19.72 8.28
C GLN A 7 4.16 -18.51 9.19
N PHE A 8 3.58 -18.59 10.39
CA PHE A 8 3.69 -17.53 11.39
C PHE A 8 5.15 -17.30 11.80
N ALA A 9 5.93 -18.37 12.04
CA ALA A 9 7.35 -18.25 12.37
C ALA A 9 8.16 -17.59 11.24
N VAL A 10 7.86 -17.90 9.97
CA VAL A 10 8.53 -17.26 8.82
C VAL A 10 8.23 -15.77 8.77
N LEU A 11 6.97 -15.37 8.96
CA LEU A 11 6.60 -13.95 9.02
C LEU A 11 7.31 -13.22 10.16
N LEU A 12 7.42 -13.84 11.34
CA LEU A 12 8.17 -13.27 12.46
C LEU A 12 9.66 -13.08 12.14
N VAL A 13 10.30 -14.08 11.53
CA VAL A 13 11.71 -13.98 11.12
C VAL A 13 11.91 -12.89 10.08
N VAL A 14 11.06 -12.85 9.04
CA VAL A 14 11.11 -11.80 8.01
C VAL A 14 10.90 -10.43 8.63
N GLY A 15 9.89 -10.26 9.48
CA GLY A 15 9.61 -9.01 10.18
C GLY A 15 10.79 -8.57 11.05
N ALA A 16 11.38 -9.47 11.82
CA ALA A 16 12.54 -9.19 12.66
C ALA A 16 13.76 -8.74 11.83
N LEU A 17 14.01 -9.38 10.68
CA LEU A 17 15.10 -9.00 9.78
C LEU A 17 14.86 -7.61 9.17
N LEU A 18 13.65 -7.32 8.72
CA LEU A 18 13.31 -6.02 8.12
C LEU A 18 13.34 -4.87 9.15
N VAL A 19 12.93 -5.13 10.40
CA VAL A 19 12.98 -4.15 11.49
C VAL A 19 14.42 -3.94 11.98
N GLY A 20 15.18 -5.03 12.12
CA GLY A 20 16.53 -5.02 12.67
C GLY A 20 17.60 -4.50 11.70
N ALA A 21 17.47 -4.75 10.39
CA ALA A 21 18.45 -4.32 9.39
C ALA A 21 18.81 -2.83 9.47
N PRO A 22 17.86 -1.87 9.42
CA PRO A 22 18.21 -0.44 9.48
C PRO A 22 18.89 -0.06 10.81
N LEU A 23 18.51 -0.67 11.94
CA LEU A 23 19.20 -0.45 13.22
C LEU A 23 20.65 -0.95 13.19
N LEU A 24 20.86 -2.15 12.65
CA LEU A 24 22.20 -2.71 12.52
C LEU A 24 23.08 -1.83 11.65
N GLY A 25 22.56 -1.28 10.56
CA GLY A 25 23.35 -0.39 9.71
C GLY A 25 23.70 0.94 10.38
N VAL A 26 22.76 1.55 11.11
CA VAL A 26 23.02 2.76 11.92
C VAL A 26 24.08 2.48 12.99
N LEU A 27 23.98 1.34 13.69
CA LEU A 27 24.97 0.90 14.68
C LEU A 27 26.36 0.70 14.06
N VAL A 28 26.45 -0.02 12.94
CA VAL A 28 27.71 -0.29 12.24
C VAL A 28 28.35 1.00 11.71
N ALA A 29 27.54 1.98 11.33
CA ALA A 29 28.00 3.30 10.91
C ALA A 29 28.45 4.20 12.09
N GLY A 30 28.28 3.76 13.34
CA GLY A 30 28.67 4.52 14.54
C GLY A 30 27.69 5.63 14.93
N HIS A 31 26.46 5.61 14.42
CA HIS A 31 25.42 6.57 14.78
C HIS A 31 24.66 6.14 16.05
N GLU A 32 24.14 7.12 16.78
CA GLU A 32 23.31 6.87 17.96
C GLU A 32 21.94 6.29 17.60
N LEU A 33 21.46 5.32 18.39
CA LEU A 33 20.14 4.71 18.18
C LEU A 33 18.98 5.53 18.75
N ALA A 34 19.24 6.33 19.79
CA ALA A 34 18.19 7.02 20.55
C ALA A 34 17.22 7.85 19.68
N PRO A 35 17.67 8.60 18.66
CA PRO A 35 16.77 9.36 17.77
C PRO A 35 15.74 8.49 17.05
N TYR A 36 16.13 7.26 16.66
CA TYR A 36 15.28 6.34 15.90
C TYR A 36 14.26 5.59 16.78
N LEU A 37 14.42 5.61 18.12
CA LEU A 37 13.56 4.89 19.06
C LEU A 37 12.51 5.79 19.73
N GLN A 38 12.61 7.11 19.59
CA GLN A 38 11.68 8.07 20.19
C GLN A 38 10.27 7.99 19.59
N THR A 39 9.25 8.27 20.41
CA THR A 39 7.84 8.31 20.00
C THR A 39 7.12 9.44 20.75
N PRO A 40 6.45 10.40 20.07
CA PRO A 40 6.41 10.59 18.62
C PRO A 40 7.80 10.80 18.01
N PRO A 41 7.99 10.50 16.71
CA PRO A 41 9.27 10.75 16.06
C PRO A 41 9.64 12.24 16.17
N PRO A 42 10.88 12.57 16.57
CA PRO A 42 11.34 13.96 16.60
C PRO A 42 11.27 14.61 15.20
N PRO A 43 11.02 15.92 15.12
CA PRO A 43 11.00 16.65 13.86
C PRO A 43 12.44 16.86 13.35
N HIS A 44 13.10 15.80 12.89
CA HIS A 44 14.44 15.90 12.31
C HIS A 44 14.37 16.41 10.87
N HIS A 45 15.17 17.44 10.58
CA HIS A 45 15.39 17.96 9.24
C HIS A 45 16.90 18.09 9.03
N GLU A 46 17.54 17.02 8.54
CA GLU A 46 18.76 17.24 7.78
C GLU A 46 18.37 17.79 6.41
N PRO A 47 18.99 18.88 5.93
CA PRO A 47 18.70 19.40 4.59
C PRO A 47 19.03 18.34 3.55
N ARG A 48 18.01 17.76 2.93
CA ARG A 48 18.18 16.75 1.90
C ARG A 48 18.50 17.35 0.54
N LEU A 49 19.09 16.50 -0.31
CA LEU A 49 19.55 16.83 -1.64
C LEU A 49 18.48 17.59 -2.43
N GLN A 50 18.91 18.73 -2.99
CA GLN A 50 18.06 19.63 -3.73
C GLN A 50 17.46 18.96 -4.97
N PHE A 51 16.33 19.50 -5.44
CA PHE A 51 15.64 19.05 -6.64
C PHE A 51 16.61 18.86 -7.84
N SER A 52 16.50 17.72 -8.52
CA SER A 52 17.26 17.42 -9.75
C SER A 52 16.29 17.23 -10.90
N LEU A 53 16.32 18.16 -11.86
CA LEU A 53 15.51 18.08 -13.08
C LEU A 53 15.83 16.81 -13.87
N THR A 54 17.11 16.44 -13.94
CA THR A 54 17.56 15.23 -14.65
C THR A 54 16.98 13.97 -14.02
N ALA A 55 17.09 13.81 -12.70
CA ALA A 55 16.50 12.68 -12.00
C ALA A 55 14.98 12.65 -12.16
N PHE A 56 14.33 13.82 -12.03
CA PHE A 56 12.89 13.97 -12.23
C PHE A 56 12.46 13.52 -13.63
N VAL A 57 13.09 14.02 -14.69
CA VAL A 57 12.73 13.67 -16.08
C VAL A 57 12.97 12.19 -16.35
N ILE A 58 14.10 11.61 -15.93
CA ILE A 58 14.37 10.18 -16.11
C ILE A 58 13.30 9.33 -15.44
N LEU A 59 12.98 9.62 -14.18
CA LEU A 59 11.97 8.88 -13.42
C LEU A 59 10.56 9.09 -13.99
N ALA A 60 10.24 10.31 -14.42
CA ALA A 60 8.97 10.63 -15.07
C ALA A 60 8.78 9.85 -16.37
N VAL A 61 9.78 9.86 -17.25
CA VAL A 61 9.74 9.13 -18.52
C VAL A 61 9.65 7.63 -18.26
N LEU A 62 10.45 7.09 -17.34
CA LEU A 62 10.40 5.67 -17.00
C LEU A 62 9.01 5.25 -16.49
N GLY A 63 8.48 5.97 -15.51
CA GLY A 63 7.16 5.70 -14.93
C GLY A 63 6.04 5.83 -15.97
N LEU A 64 6.08 6.88 -16.79
CA LEU A 64 5.10 7.11 -17.84
C LEU A 64 5.16 6.03 -18.91
N VAL A 65 6.34 5.66 -19.40
CA VAL A 65 6.50 4.60 -20.42
C VAL A 65 5.97 3.27 -19.89
N VAL A 66 6.30 2.90 -18.66
CA VAL A 66 5.80 1.66 -18.04
C VAL A 66 4.28 1.68 -17.99
N MET A 67 3.66 2.73 -17.44
CA MET A 67 2.20 2.81 -17.33
C MET A 67 1.52 2.82 -18.71
N LEU A 68 2.05 3.61 -19.67
CA LEU A 68 1.48 3.70 -21.02
C LEU A 68 1.48 2.36 -21.75
N ILE A 69 2.48 1.49 -21.56
CA ILE A 69 2.50 0.16 -22.17
C ILE A 69 1.29 -0.67 -21.72
N PHE A 70 0.97 -0.66 -20.42
CA PHE A 70 -0.16 -1.40 -19.88
C PHE A 70 -1.49 -0.72 -20.21
N ASP A 71 -1.57 0.60 -20.04
CA ASP A 71 -2.80 1.37 -20.26
C ASP A 71 -3.21 1.34 -21.74
N ASP A 72 -2.27 1.51 -22.68
CA ASP A 72 -2.53 1.41 -24.13
C ASP A 72 -3.05 0.02 -24.49
N ARG A 73 -2.43 -1.04 -23.94
CA ARG A 73 -2.89 -2.42 -24.13
C ARG A 73 -4.34 -2.58 -23.67
N VAL A 74 -4.67 -2.15 -22.46
CA VAL A 74 -6.02 -2.22 -21.89
C VAL A 74 -7.02 -1.41 -22.72
N LEU A 75 -6.67 -0.18 -23.11
CA LEU A 75 -7.54 0.71 -23.88
C LEU A 75 -7.82 0.22 -25.31
N ARG A 76 -6.88 -0.51 -25.93
CA ARG A 76 -7.11 -1.13 -27.24
C ARG A 76 -8.02 -2.35 -27.14
N HIS A 77 -7.84 -3.19 -26.13
CA HIS A 77 -8.58 -4.46 -26.00
C HIS A 77 -9.92 -4.32 -25.25
N ARG A 78 -10.15 -3.22 -24.51
CA ARG A 78 -11.46 -3.00 -23.85
C ARG A 78 -12.63 -2.89 -24.83
N LYS A 79 -12.36 -2.47 -26.07
CA LYS A 79 -13.37 -2.30 -27.13
C LYS A 79 -13.80 -3.63 -27.74
N THR A 80 -12.98 -4.68 -27.61
CA THR A 80 -13.26 -6.00 -28.17
C THR A 80 -14.03 -6.89 -27.20
N LEU A 81 -14.16 -6.49 -25.94
CA LEU A 81 -14.96 -7.19 -24.94
C LEU A 81 -16.41 -6.70 -24.98
N ALA A 82 -17.34 -7.64 -25.10
CA ALA A 82 -18.77 -7.38 -24.93
C ALA A 82 -19.05 -6.86 -23.50
N ASP A 83 -20.09 -6.03 -23.37
CA ASP A 83 -20.63 -5.64 -22.07
C ASP A 83 -21.53 -6.76 -21.52
N ASP A 84 -20.97 -7.93 -21.30
CA ASP A 84 -21.67 -9.07 -20.67
C ASP A 84 -21.63 -8.92 -19.14
N ALA A 85 -21.97 -7.74 -18.64
CA ALA A 85 -22.07 -7.50 -17.22
C ALA A 85 -23.32 -8.21 -16.67
N PRO A 86 -23.19 -9.07 -15.64
CA PRO A 86 -24.37 -9.64 -15.00
C PRO A 86 -25.30 -8.53 -14.51
N PRO A 87 -26.62 -8.79 -14.43
CA PRO A 87 -27.58 -7.78 -14.00
C PRO A 87 -27.21 -7.26 -12.61
N ALA A 88 -27.02 -5.94 -12.54
CA ALA A 88 -26.61 -5.28 -11.30
C ALA A 88 -27.65 -5.53 -10.20
N LYS A 89 -27.17 -5.95 -9.02
CA LYS A 89 -27.95 -6.04 -7.79
C LYS A 89 -28.26 -4.63 -7.26
N PHE A 90 -29.01 -4.56 -6.16
CA PHE A 90 -29.21 -3.28 -5.46
C PHE A 90 -27.93 -2.87 -4.73
N PHE A 91 -27.70 -1.55 -4.63
CA PHE A 91 -26.65 -1.03 -3.77
C PHE A 91 -27.10 -1.18 -2.30
N PRO A 92 -26.35 -1.89 -1.45
CA PRO A 92 -26.82 -2.24 -0.11
C PRO A 92 -26.89 -1.01 0.81
N TRP A 93 -27.74 -1.06 1.84
CA TRP A 93 -27.94 0.05 2.79
C TRP A 93 -26.64 0.49 3.47
N TRP A 94 -25.74 -0.46 3.79
CA TRP A 94 -24.46 -0.17 4.41
C TRP A 94 -23.48 0.51 3.44
N GLY A 95 -23.65 0.32 2.12
CA GLY A 95 -22.93 1.07 1.10
C GLY A 95 -23.39 2.55 1.07
N TRP A 96 -24.70 2.79 1.20
CA TRP A 96 -25.24 4.15 1.35
C TRP A 96 -24.78 4.80 2.66
N ALA A 97 -24.77 4.06 3.76
CA ALA A 97 -24.24 4.53 5.04
C ALA A 97 -22.75 4.90 4.91
N GLY A 98 -21.97 4.10 4.18
CA GLY A 98 -20.59 4.41 3.83
C GLY A 98 -20.44 5.72 3.04
N LEU A 99 -21.32 5.95 2.06
CA LEU A 99 -21.32 7.19 1.27
C LEU A 99 -21.60 8.42 2.14
N VAL A 100 -22.63 8.34 3.00
CA VAL A 100 -22.97 9.42 3.95
C VAL A 100 -21.82 9.67 4.92
N LEU A 101 -21.23 8.60 5.46
CA LEU A 101 -20.08 8.70 6.37
C LEU A 101 -18.88 9.35 5.68
N GLY A 102 -18.52 8.89 4.48
CA GLY A 102 -17.37 9.39 3.73
C GLY A 102 -17.52 10.86 3.31
N LEU A 103 -18.67 11.22 2.72
CA LEU A 103 -18.95 12.60 2.31
C LEU A 103 -19.11 13.54 3.51
N GLY A 104 -19.79 13.08 4.57
CA GLY A 104 -19.94 13.85 5.80
C GLY A 104 -18.59 14.08 6.48
N ALA A 105 -17.77 13.04 6.60
CA ALA A 105 -16.41 13.15 7.14
C ALA A 105 -15.53 14.07 6.28
N TRP A 106 -15.65 14.01 4.96
CA TRP A 106 -14.96 14.95 4.07
C TRP A 106 -15.40 16.40 4.29
N ALA A 107 -16.70 16.66 4.32
CA ALA A 107 -17.21 18.01 4.58
C ALA A 107 -16.72 18.55 5.93
N LEU A 108 -16.76 17.73 6.99
CA LEU A 108 -16.24 18.06 8.32
C LEU A 108 -14.73 18.32 8.29
N ALA A 109 -13.96 17.49 7.58
CA ALA A 109 -12.52 17.60 7.45
C ALA A 109 -12.10 18.94 6.82
N TRP A 110 -12.79 19.38 5.76
CA TRP A 110 -12.36 20.51 4.96
C TRP A 110 -13.01 21.85 5.35
N THR A 111 -14.16 21.83 6.04
CA THR A 111 -14.87 23.07 6.40
C THR A 111 -14.45 23.63 7.78
N ARG A 112 -13.83 22.81 8.63
CA ARG A 112 -13.32 23.20 9.97
C ARG A 112 -14.35 23.92 10.84
N PHE A 113 -15.54 23.34 11.00
CA PHE A 113 -16.57 23.90 11.86
C PHE A 113 -16.10 24.06 13.31
N ALA A 114 -16.35 25.22 13.92
CA ALA A 114 -15.90 25.51 15.28
C ALA A 114 -16.38 24.48 16.32
N TRP A 115 -17.63 24.01 16.21
CA TRP A 115 -18.20 22.99 17.10
C TRP A 115 -17.54 21.61 16.94
N PHE A 116 -16.88 21.34 15.81
CA PHE A 116 -16.24 20.07 15.51
C PHE A 116 -14.73 20.06 15.83
N ALA A 117 -14.17 21.21 16.23
CA ALA A 117 -12.73 21.37 16.49
C ALA A 117 -12.09 20.29 17.39
N PRO A 118 -12.72 19.79 18.48
CA PRO A 118 -12.13 18.74 19.32
C PRO A 118 -11.89 17.42 18.58
N TRP A 119 -12.74 17.13 17.59
CA TRP A 119 -12.76 15.87 16.85
C TRP A 119 -12.06 15.95 15.49
N GLN A 120 -11.77 17.17 15.02
CA GLN A 120 -11.23 17.47 13.71
C GLN A 120 -10.01 16.60 13.34
N ARG A 121 -9.14 16.33 14.30
CA ARG A 121 -7.93 15.53 14.07
C ARG A 121 -8.21 14.07 13.70
N TYR A 122 -9.33 13.49 14.15
CA TYR A 122 -9.64 12.06 13.99
C TYR A 122 -10.41 11.72 12.70
N ILE A 123 -10.82 12.74 11.94
CA ILE A 123 -11.78 12.61 10.83
C ILE A 123 -11.25 11.80 9.64
N PHE A 124 -9.94 11.63 9.55
CA PHE A 124 -9.29 10.87 8.49
C PHE A 124 -9.73 9.39 8.48
N THR A 125 -9.96 8.79 9.65
CA THR A 125 -10.38 7.38 9.75
C THR A 125 -11.82 7.17 9.25
N PRO A 126 -12.83 7.97 9.68
CA PRO A 126 -14.18 7.92 9.12
C PRO A 126 -14.25 8.03 7.59
N GLN A 127 -13.40 8.85 6.95
CA GLN A 127 -13.35 8.95 5.48
C GLN A 127 -13.02 7.59 4.84
N TRP A 128 -11.99 6.92 5.37
CA TRP A 128 -11.58 5.60 4.89
C TRP A 128 -12.61 4.51 5.18
N LEU A 129 -13.24 4.52 6.35
CA LEU A 129 -14.31 3.57 6.65
C LEU A 129 -15.49 3.76 5.68
N GLY A 130 -15.85 5.01 5.38
CA GLY A 130 -16.85 5.33 4.36
C GLY A 130 -16.47 4.79 2.99
N TYR A 131 -15.23 5.01 2.55
CA TYR A 131 -14.69 4.49 1.30
C TYR A 131 -14.74 2.97 1.20
N ILE A 132 -14.26 2.27 2.24
CA ILE A 132 -14.24 0.81 2.31
C ILE A 132 -15.66 0.26 2.15
N LEU A 133 -16.64 0.83 2.85
CA LEU A 133 -18.04 0.44 2.73
C LEU A 133 -18.60 0.70 1.32
N VAL A 134 -18.30 1.84 0.71
CA VAL A 134 -18.75 2.17 -0.65
C VAL A 134 -18.16 1.18 -1.67
N VAL A 135 -16.86 0.93 -1.62
CA VAL A 135 -16.18 0.03 -2.57
C VAL A 135 -16.70 -1.40 -2.44
N ASN A 136 -16.83 -1.94 -1.23
CA ASN A 136 -17.45 -3.26 -1.02
C ASN A 136 -18.90 -3.27 -1.49
N GLY A 137 -19.65 -2.18 -1.29
CA GLY A 137 -21.04 -2.06 -1.75
C GLY A 137 -21.15 -2.07 -3.27
N LEU A 138 -20.18 -1.46 -3.96
CA LEU A 138 -20.09 -1.46 -5.41
C LEU A 138 -19.73 -2.86 -5.94
N THR A 139 -18.83 -3.57 -5.26
CA THR A 139 -18.53 -4.98 -5.58
C THR A 139 -19.78 -5.84 -5.41
N TYR A 140 -20.44 -5.74 -4.26
CA TYR A 140 -21.68 -6.47 -3.97
C TYR A 140 -22.78 -6.18 -5.01
N ARG A 141 -22.90 -4.92 -5.44
CA ARG A 141 -23.83 -4.51 -6.50
C ARG A 141 -23.56 -5.24 -7.81
N ARG A 142 -22.30 -5.56 -8.13
CA ARG A 142 -21.93 -6.21 -9.40
C ARG A 142 -21.97 -7.72 -9.36
N THR A 143 -21.61 -8.33 -8.23
CA THR A 143 -21.42 -9.80 -8.14
C THR A 143 -22.39 -10.49 -7.17
N GLY A 144 -23.08 -9.74 -6.32
CA GLY A 144 -23.86 -10.30 -5.21
C GLY A 144 -23.02 -10.68 -3.98
N GLY A 145 -21.70 -10.45 -4.02
CA GLY A 145 -20.76 -10.74 -2.95
C GLY A 145 -19.60 -9.76 -2.86
N CYS A 146 -18.94 -9.71 -1.72
CA CYS A 146 -17.71 -8.94 -1.52
C CYS A 146 -16.95 -9.48 -0.31
N LEU A 147 -15.71 -9.02 -0.09
CA LEU A 147 -14.89 -9.40 1.07
C LEU A 147 -15.66 -9.26 2.39
N LEU A 148 -16.40 -8.16 2.57
CA LEU A 148 -17.18 -7.90 3.79
C LEU A 148 -18.25 -8.98 4.07
N THR A 149 -18.86 -9.58 3.04
CA THR A 149 -19.97 -10.53 3.20
C THR A 149 -19.56 -12.00 3.07
N HIS A 150 -18.60 -12.31 2.19
CA HIS A 150 -18.20 -13.70 1.89
C HIS A 150 -16.96 -14.14 2.67
N LEU A 151 -16.11 -13.19 3.08
CA LEU A 151 -14.87 -13.46 3.81
C LEU A 151 -14.76 -12.57 5.06
N PRO A 152 -15.80 -12.52 5.94
CA PRO A 152 -15.89 -11.52 7.00
C PRO A 152 -14.76 -11.62 8.03
N LEU A 153 -14.31 -12.84 8.37
CA LEU A 153 -13.19 -13.02 9.30
C LEU A 153 -11.86 -12.54 8.69
N PHE A 154 -11.59 -12.90 7.43
CA PHE A 154 -10.41 -12.42 6.71
C PHE A 154 -10.44 -10.89 6.62
N PHE A 155 -11.57 -10.32 6.19
CA PHE A 155 -11.76 -8.88 6.09
C PHE A 155 -11.59 -8.16 7.42
N ALA A 156 -12.16 -8.68 8.51
CA ALA A 156 -11.99 -8.11 9.85
C ALA A 156 -10.52 -8.14 10.32
N LEU A 157 -9.79 -9.22 10.02
CA LEU A 157 -8.38 -9.37 10.37
C LEU A 157 -7.45 -8.49 9.51
N LEU A 158 -7.90 -7.98 8.36
CA LEU A 158 -7.14 -6.98 7.60
C LEU A 158 -6.92 -5.69 8.39
N PHE A 159 -7.84 -5.28 9.26
CA PHE A 159 -7.71 -4.04 10.03
C PHE A 159 -6.53 -4.05 11.03
N PRO A 160 -6.44 -5.00 11.99
CA PRO A 160 -5.30 -5.07 12.90
C PRO A 160 -3.99 -5.40 12.16
N LEU A 161 -4.04 -6.20 11.09
CA LEU A 161 -2.87 -6.47 10.26
C LEU A 161 -2.39 -5.20 9.54
N SER A 162 -3.31 -4.36 9.06
CA SER A 162 -3.02 -3.09 8.40
C SER A 162 -2.36 -2.10 9.35
N ALA A 163 -2.80 -2.05 10.61
CA ALA A 163 -2.16 -1.24 11.63
C ALA A 163 -0.68 -1.64 11.82
N ALA A 164 -0.41 -2.93 12.04
CA ALA A 164 0.95 -3.44 12.17
C ALA A 164 1.79 -3.19 10.89
N PHE A 165 1.18 -3.39 9.73
CA PHE A 165 1.78 -3.16 8.42
C PHE A 165 2.22 -1.71 8.23
N TRP A 166 1.36 -0.73 8.54
CA TRP A 166 1.71 0.67 8.37
C TRP A 166 2.67 1.17 9.45
N TRP A 167 2.54 0.71 10.70
CA TRP A 167 3.55 0.98 11.74
C TRP A 167 4.95 0.53 11.34
N PHE A 168 5.05 -0.55 10.56
CA PHE A 168 6.31 -0.97 9.98
C PHE A 168 6.85 0.03 8.92
N PHE A 169 5.99 0.63 8.10
CA PHE A 169 6.42 1.73 7.21
C PHE A 169 6.81 2.99 7.97
N GLU A 170 6.09 3.34 9.03
CA GLU A 170 6.48 4.43 9.94
C GLU A 170 7.84 4.16 10.59
N TRP A 171 8.12 2.91 10.96
CA TRP A 171 9.41 2.50 11.46
C TRP A 171 10.53 2.74 10.43
N LEU A 172 10.35 2.27 9.20
CA LEU A 172 11.32 2.50 8.13
C LEU A 172 11.47 4.00 7.79
N ASN A 173 10.37 4.75 7.89
CA ASN A 173 10.36 6.18 7.66
C ASN A 173 11.17 6.96 8.71
N ARG A 174 11.48 6.38 9.88
CA ARG A 174 12.42 7.02 10.83
C ARG A 174 13.82 7.16 10.25
N PHE A 175 14.21 6.28 9.32
CA PHE A 175 15.50 6.30 8.65
C PHE A 175 15.42 7.02 7.30
N ALA A 176 14.36 6.78 6.52
CA ALA A 176 14.18 7.41 5.22
C ALA A 176 13.73 8.88 5.32
N GLN A 177 12.94 9.21 6.35
CA GLN A 177 12.34 10.50 6.66
C GLN A 177 11.48 11.09 5.52
N ASN A 178 10.92 10.28 4.62
CA ASN A 178 10.24 10.75 3.40
C ASN A 178 8.98 11.58 3.69
N TRP A 179 8.31 11.32 4.81
CA TRP A 179 7.16 12.10 5.27
C TRP A 179 7.23 12.40 6.75
N PHE A 180 6.54 13.45 7.18
CA PHE A 180 6.41 13.83 8.57
C PHE A 180 5.07 14.50 8.83
N TYR A 181 4.58 14.35 10.06
CA TYR A 181 3.29 14.88 10.48
C TYR A 181 3.41 16.31 11.02
N VAL A 182 2.47 17.16 10.61
CA VAL A 182 2.34 18.54 11.07
C VAL A 182 0.97 18.75 11.73
N ASP A 183 0.87 19.79 12.56
CA ASP A 183 -0.39 20.23 13.18
C ASP A 183 -1.11 19.15 14.03
N LEU A 184 -0.37 18.20 14.61
CA LEU A 184 -0.89 17.17 15.52
C LEU A 184 -1.31 17.70 16.90
N GLY A 185 -0.76 18.85 17.30
CA GLY A 185 -0.80 19.34 18.68
C GLY A 185 0.11 18.52 19.61
N PRO A 186 0.17 18.89 20.92
CA PRO A 186 0.92 18.11 21.89
C PRO A 186 0.21 16.77 22.12
N LEU A 187 0.90 15.67 21.82
CA LEU A 187 0.44 14.30 22.09
C LEU A 187 1.52 13.60 22.91
N SER A 188 1.10 12.91 23.98
CA SER A 188 1.95 11.91 24.62
C SER A 188 2.23 10.75 23.66
N ALA A 189 3.24 9.93 23.96
CA ALA A 189 3.57 8.75 23.15
C ALA A 189 2.37 7.80 22.97
N GLY A 190 1.61 7.56 24.05
CA GLY A 190 0.43 6.68 24.01
C GLY A 190 -0.71 7.27 23.17
N GLU A 191 -0.98 8.57 23.30
CA GLU A 191 -2.00 9.25 22.51
C GLU A 191 -1.64 9.27 21.03
N TYR A 192 -0.37 9.52 20.68
CA TYR A 192 0.11 9.44 19.31
C TYR A 192 -0.07 8.04 18.72
N VAL A 193 0.30 7.00 19.48
CA VAL A 193 0.15 5.62 19.01
C VAL A 193 -1.31 5.28 18.76
N LEU A 194 -2.22 5.62 19.69
CA LEU A 194 -3.64 5.37 19.53
C LEU A 194 -4.21 6.16 18.34
N PHE A 195 -3.87 7.45 18.26
CA PHE A 195 -4.29 8.35 17.19
C PHE A 195 -3.89 7.83 15.82
N ALA A 196 -2.61 7.48 15.64
CA ALA A 196 -2.06 7.04 14.36
C ALA A 196 -2.53 5.62 13.97
N THR A 197 -2.78 4.75 14.94
CA THR A 197 -3.22 3.36 14.68
C THR A 197 -4.57 3.30 13.95
N LEU A 198 -5.49 4.22 14.23
CA LEU A 198 -6.82 4.23 13.63
C LEU A 198 -6.79 4.37 12.09
N PRO A 199 -6.14 5.40 11.50
CA PRO A 199 -6.06 5.50 10.05
C PRO A 199 -5.17 4.40 9.45
N PHE A 200 -4.12 3.97 10.16
CA PHE A 200 -3.24 2.87 9.72
C PHE A 200 -3.97 1.55 9.54
N ALA A 201 -4.99 1.29 10.35
CA ALA A 201 -5.81 0.09 10.26
C ALA A 201 -6.66 -0.01 8.98
N THR A 202 -6.76 1.06 8.18
CA THR A 202 -7.67 1.11 7.03
C THR A 202 -7.03 0.80 5.68
N VAL A 203 -5.70 0.73 5.60
CA VAL A 203 -4.95 0.64 4.33
C VAL A 203 -5.17 -0.68 3.61
N LEU A 204 -4.91 -1.82 4.25
CA LEU A 204 -5.12 -3.14 3.63
C LEU A 204 -6.59 -3.38 3.24
N PRO A 205 -7.60 -3.15 4.10
CA PRO A 205 -8.98 -3.36 3.69
C PRO A 205 -9.40 -2.44 2.54
N ALA A 206 -8.92 -1.19 2.49
CA ALA A 206 -9.20 -0.30 1.36
C ALA A 206 -8.59 -0.80 0.04
N VAL A 207 -7.31 -1.15 0.04
CA VAL A 207 -6.61 -1.57 -1.18
C VAL A 207 -7.17 -2.90 -1.71
N LEU A 208 -7.39 -3.90 -0.84
CA LEU A 208 -7.88 -5.21 -1.27
C LEU A 208 -9.34 -5.16 -1.73
N SER A 209 -10.21 -4.40 -1.06
CA SER A 209 -11.59 -4.20 -1.55
C SER A 209 -11.63 -3.45 -2.88
N THR A 210 -10.71 -2.51 -3.12
CA THR A 210 -10.60 -1.79 -4.40
C THR A 210 -10.13 -2.73 -5.52
N ALA A 211 -9.17 -3.61 -5.22
CA ALA A 211 -8.73 -4.63 -6.16
C ALA A 211 -9.87 -5.59 -6.52
N GLU A 212 -10.65 -6.06 -5.53
CA GLU A 212 -11.84 -6.89 -5.75
C GLU A 212 -12.87 -6.18 -6.65
N LEU A 213 -13.12 -4.87 -6.42
CA LEU A 213 -14.01 -4.09 -7.29
C LEU A 213 -13.49 -4.02 -8.73
N LEU A 214 -12.19 -3.80 -8.93
CA LEU A 214 -11.58 -3.76 -10.27
C LEU A 214 -11.68 -5.11 -10.99
N GLU A 215 -11.63 -6.21 -10.23
CA GLU A 215 -11.78 -7.56 -10.75
C GLU A 215 -13.17 -7.85 -11.32
N THR A 216 -14.22 -7.27 -10.72
CA THR A 216 -15.60 -7.38 -11.23
C THR A 216 -15.81 -6.80 -12.63
N ALA A 217 -14.85 -6.02 -13.15
CA ALA A 217 -14.91 -5.41 -14.46
C ALA A 217 -13.86 -6.03 -15.40
N PRO A 218 -14.23 -6.95 -16.32
CA PRO A 218 -13.28 -7.55 -17.27
C PRO A 218 -12.50 -6.51 -18.08
N LYS A 219 -13.16 -5.40 -18.43
CA LYS A 219 -12.55 -4.27 -19.16
C LYS A 219 -11.44 -3.55 -18.40
N SER A 220 -11.32 -3.73 -17.07
CA SER A 220 -10.29 -3.07 -16.26
C SER A 220 -8.88 -3.55 -16.58
N ALA A 221 -8.73 -4.77 -17.10
CA ALA A 221 -7.43 -5.39 -17.40
C ALA A 221 -7.46 -6.13 -18.76
N ALA A 222 -8.23 -5.60 -19.72
CA ALA A 222 -8.43 -6.23 -21.01
C ALA A 222 -7.11 -6.45 -21.78
N GLY A 223 -6.93 -7.64 -22.38
CA GLY A 223 -5.74 -7.95 -23.17
C GLY A 223 -4.45 -8.15 -22.36
N LEU A 224 -4.57 -8.22 -21.03
CA LEU A 224 -3.47 -8.53 -20.09
C LEU A 224 -3.44 -10.00 -19.65
N ASP A 225 -4.40 -10.83 -20.07
CA ASP A 225 -4.47 -12.28 -19.79
C ASP A 225 -3.45 -13.10 -20.61
N ARG A 226 -3.03 -12.59 -21.77
CA ARG A 226 -2.04 -13.18 -22.68
C ARG A 226 -1.09 -12.11 -23.23
N PHE A 227 -0.48 -11.35 -22.34
CA PHE A 227 0.49 -10.33 -22.70
C PHE A 227 1.91 -10.93 -22.82
N VAL A 228 2.94 -10.30 -22.26
CA VAL A 228 4.31 -10.81 -22.31
C VAL A 228 4.54 -11.83 -21.20
N ALA A 229 4.94 -13.05 -21.56
CA ALA A 229 5.28 -14.09 -20.59
C ALA A 229 6.66 -13.84 -19.96
N LEU A 230 6.72 -13.75 -18.63
CA LEU A 230 7.95 -13.61 -17.86
C LEU A 230 8.32 -14.94 -17.19
N LYS A 231 9.25 -15.67 -17.81
CA LYS A 231 9.77 -16.93 -17.27
C LYS A 231 11.06 -16.69 -16.50
N ILE A 232 11.01 -16.85 -15.18
CA ILE A 232 12.19 -16.75 -14.32
C ILE A 232 12.87 -18.12 -14.24
N ALA A 233 14.02 -18.27 -14.90
CA ALA A 233 14.73 -19.57 -14.98
C ALA A 233 15.23 -20.09 -13.61
N LYS A 234 15.62 -19.20 -12.69
CA LYS A 234 16.16 -19.56 -11.37
C LYS A 234 15.45 -18.78 -10.26
N PRO A 235 14.16 -19.09 -9.98
CA PRO A 235 13.31 -18.27 -9.10
C PRO A 235 13.90 -18.14 -7.69
N LYS A 236 14.45 -19.22 -7.12
CA LYS A 236 15.11 -19.18 -5.81
C LYS A 236 16.34 -18.27 -5.77
N ARG A 237 17.12 -18.19 -6.86
CA ARG A 237 18.28 -17.29 -6.91
C ARG A 237 17.85 -15.84 -7.04
N VAL A 238 16.85 -15.56 -7.88
CA VAL A 238 16.30 -14.20 -8.04
C VAL A 238 15.69 -13.73 -6.73
N ALA A 239 14.91 -14.57 -6.06
CA ALA A 239 14.36 -14.30 -4.73
C ALA A 239 15.46 -14.02 -3.69
N ALA A 240 16.53 -14.83 -3.67
CA ALA A 240 17.65 -14.61 -2.76
C ALA A 240 18.36 -13.28 -3.01
N VAL A 241 18.60 -12.92 -4.28
CA VAL A 241 19.23 -11.64 -4.63
C VAL A 241 18.32 -10.47 -4.28
N ALA A 242 17.03 -10.53 -4.61
CA ALA A 242 16.06 -9.48 -4.28
C ALA A 242 15.95 -9.29 -2.75
N PHE A 243 15.89 -10.39 -2.00
CA PHE A 243 15.88 -10.34 -0.54
C PHE A 243 17.17 -9.74 0.03
N ALA A 244 18.34 -10.17 -0.47
CA ALA A 244 19.63 -9.64 -0.03
C ALA A 244 19.74 -8.13 -0.33
N VAL A 245 19.44 -7.70 -1.55
CA VAL A 245 19.46 -6.28 -1.95
C VAL A 245 18.52 -5.46 -1.07
N GLY A 246 17.30 -5.97 -0.83
CA GLY A 246 16.35 -5.31 0.07
C GLY A 246 16.90 -5.18 1.49
N LEU A 247 17.42 -6.26 2.07
CA LEU A 247 17.91 -6.28 3.45
C LEU A 247 19.17 -5.41 3.63
N PHE A 248 20.16 -5.56 2.75
CA PHE A 248 21.38 -4.74 2.77
C PHE A 248 21.07 -3.27 2.53
N GLY A 249 20.19 -2.97 1.59
CA GLY A 249 19.81 -1.59 1.32
C GLY A 249 18.99 -0.96 2.44
N LEU A 250 18.14 -1.72 3.14
CA LEU A 250 17.51 -1.25 4.38
C LEU A 250 18.54 -1.00 5.48
N ALA A 251 19.56 -1.86 5.62
CA ALA A 251 20.64 -1.62 6.58
C ALA A 251 21.36 -0.31 6.27
N LEU A 252 21.70 -0.07 5.01
CA LEU A 252 22.38 1.15 4.58
C LEU A 252 21.46 2.39 4.52
N MET A 253 20.16 2.23 4.71
CA MET A 253 19.18 3.32 4.57
C MET A 253 19.40 4.45 5.58
N GLY A 254 19.85 4.13 6.80
CA GLY A 254 20.19 5.15 7.80
C GLY A 254 21.46 5.95 7.46
N VAL A 255 22.29 5.47 6.54
CA VAL A 255 23.56 6.12 6.12
C VAL A 255 23.37 6.91 4.83
N TRP A 256 22.64 6.34 3.87
CA TRP A 256 22.36 6.96 2.56
C TRP A 256 20.86 7.04 2.25
N PRO A 257 20.05 7.70 3.10
CA PRO A 257 18.60 7.75 2.93
C PRO A 257 18.18 8.38 1.62
N ALA A 258 18.92 9.40 1.13
CA ALA A 258 18.61 10.12 -0.09
C ALA A 258 18.62 9.27 -1.37
N PHE A 259 19.25 8.09 -1.34
CA PHE A 259 19.32 7.16 -2.48
C PHE A 259 18.57 5.87 -2.23
N LEU A 260 18.56 5.39 -0.98
CA LEU A 260 18.03 4.07 -0.63
C LEU A 260 16.57 4.11 -0.17
N PHE A 261 15.95 5.30 -0.05
CA PHE A 261 14.53 5.43 0.31
C PHE A 261 13.56 4.62 -0.59
N PRO A 262 13.81 4.30 -1.88
CA PRO A 262 12.89 3.45 -2.64
C PRO A 262 12.78 2.03 -2.05
N LEU A 263 13.82 1.55 -1.36
CA LEU A 263 13.82 0.24 -0.73
C LEU A 263 12.90 0.15 0.48
N LEU A 264 12.52 1.29 1.09
CA LEU A 264 11.44 1.32 2.07
C LEU A 264 10.15 0.70 1.49
N TRP A 265 9.87 0.94 0.21
CA TRP A 265 8.68 0.42 -0.48
C TRP A 265 8.88 -0.98 -1.07
N LEU A 266 10.08 -1.27 -1.58
CA LEU A 266 10.35 -2.51 -2.35
C LEU A 266 10.87 -3.68 -1.51
N ALA A 267 11.65 -3.42 -0.45
CA ALA A 267 12.23 -4.47 0.38
C ALA A 267 11.18 -5.36 1.09
N PRO A 268 10.06 -4.82 1.61
CA PRO A 268 9.02 -5.65 2.24
C PRO A 268 8.40 -6.63 1.24
N LEU A 269 8.10 -6.15 0.02
CA LEU A 269 7.59 -7.00 -1.06
C LEU A 269 8.60 -8.09 -1.44
N ALA A 270 9.87 -7.71 -1.61
CA ALA A 270 10.94 -8.65 -1.94
C ALA A 270 11.07 -9.74 -0.87
N ALA A 271 10.98 -9.37 0.42
CA ALA A 271 11.08 -10.31 1.52
C ALA A 271 9.89 -11.26 1.63
N LEU A 272 8.66 -10.74 1.55
CA LEU A 272 7.44 -11.56 1.54
C LEU A 272 7.42 -12.53 0.35
N THR A 273 7.83 -12.06 -0.82
CA THR A 273 7.91 -12.88 -2.04
C THR A 273 9.00 -13.94 -1.92
N ALA A 274 10.20 -13.57 -1.44
CA ALA A 274 11.30 -14.51 -1.30
C ALA A 274 10.98 -15.63 -0.30
N ALA A 275 10.33 -15.29 0.82
CA ALA A 275 9.86 -16.27 1.80
C ALA A 275 8.93 -17.32 1.16
N ARG A 276 7.94 -16.89 0.35
CA ARG A 276 7.05 -17.78 -0.41
C ARG A 276 7.82 -18.67 -1.39
N VAL A 277 8.73 -18.08 -2.18
CA VAL A 277 9.54 -18.82 -3.16
C VAL A 277 10.41 -19.90 -2.49
N PHE A 278 11.02 -19.60 -1.33
CA PHE A 278 11.84 -20.58 -0.61
C PHE A 278 11.03 -21.74 -0.03
N GLN A 279 9.77 -21.48 0.32
CA GLN A 279 8.84 -22.51 0.74
C GLN A 279 8.21 -23.29 -0.42
N GLY A 280 8.46 -22.89 -1.67
CA GLY A 280 7.82 -23.49 -2.85
C GLY A 280 6.34 -23.14 -2.99
N GLN A 281 5.91 -22.03 -2.41
CA GLN A 281 4.54 -21.55 -2.48
C GLN A 281 4.34 -20.58 -3.64
N GLU A 282 3.08 -20.42 -4.02
CA GLU A 282 2.66 -19.40 -4.97
C GLU A 282 2.94 -17.99 -4.42
N THR A 283 3.19 -17.07 -5.34
CA THR A 283 3.48 -15.66 -5.05
C THR A 283 2.44 -14.79 -5.75
N ILE A 284 2.40 -13.51 -5.41
CA ILE A 284 1.54 -12.55 -6.12
C ILE A 284 1.81 -12.46 -7.63
N PHE A 285 3.00 -12.89 -8.07
CA PHE A 285 3.47 -12.88 -9.45
C PHE A 285 3.08 -14.16 -10.23
N GLN A 286 2.27 -15.03 -9.64
CA GLN A 286 1.71 -16.19 -10.33
C GLN A 286 0.94 -15.75 -11.58
N GLY A 287 1.07 -16.51 -12.65
CA GLY A 287 0.43 -16.22 -13.93
C GLY A 287 1.31 -15.40 -14.87
N LEU A 288 2.31 -14.68 -14.35
CA LEU A 288 3.27 -13.96 -15.20
C LEU A 288 4.04 -14.89 -16.13
N GLU A 289 4.31 -16.15 -15.74
CA GLU A 289 4.96 -17.11 -16.64
C GLU A 289 4.11 -17.51 -17.86
N LYS A 290 2.80 -17.28 -17.78
CA LYS A 290 1.82 -17.46 -18.87
C LYS A 290 1.45 -16.13 -19.55
N GLY A 291 1.95 -15.01 -19.03
CA GLY A 291 1.62 -13.67 -19.52
C GLY A 291 0.30 -13.11 -18.98
N ASP A 292 -0.24 -13.64 -17.88
CA ASP A 292 -1.40 -13.05 -17.20
C ASP A 292 -0.94 -11.98 -16.20
N TRP A 293 -1.09 -10.73 -16.59
CA TRP A 293 -0.75 -9.53 -15.81
C TRP A 293 -1.96 -8.91 -15.10
N ARG A 294 -3.16 -9.48 -15.26
CA ARG A 294 -4.40 -8.84 -14.76
C ARG A 294 -4.32 -8.56 -13.27
N ARG A 295 -3.82 -9.51 -12.48
CA ARG A 295 -3.66 -9.37 -11.02
C ARG A 295 -2.69 -8.25 -10.65
N ILE A 296 -1.50 -8.27 -11.23
CA ILE A 296 -0.44 -7.27 -10.98
C ILE A 296 -0.90 -5.87 -11.34
N TYR A 297 -1.54 -5.73 -12.51
CA TYR A 297 -2.06 -4.45 -12.97
C TYR A 297 -3.19 -3.92 -12.09
N ARG A 298 -4.21 -4.75 -11.78
CA ARG A 298 -5.34 -4.35 -10.92
C ARG A 298 -4.89 -3.93 -9.53
N LEU A 299 -3.92 -4.63 -8.95
CA LEU A 299 -3.35 -4.27 -7.64
C LEU A 299 -2.59 -2.94 -7.68
N ALA A 300 -1.83 -2.69 -8.74
CA ALA A 300 -1.13 -1.42 -8.92
C ALA A 300 -2.13 -0.26 -9.08
N VAL A 301 -3.19 -0.46 -9.87
CA VAL A 301 -4.28 0.53 -10.04
C VAL A 301 -5.05 0.73 -8.74
N ALA A 302 -5.35 -0.33 -7.98
CA ALA A 302 -5.98 -0.22 -6.66
C ALA A 302 -5.12 0.60 -5.70
N GLY A 303 -3.81 0.33 -5.66
CA GLY A 303 -2.84 1.13 -4.92
C GLY A 303 -2.87 2.60 -5.32
N LEU A 304 -2.86 2.91 -6.62
CA LEU A 304 -2.95 4.29 -7.13
C LEU A 304 -4.27 4.98 -6.78
N ILE A 305 -5.41 4.30 -6.89
CA ILE A 305 -6.72 4.87 -6.54
C ILE A 305 -6.74 5.20 -5.05
N CYS A 306 -6.32 4.25 -4.19
CA CYS A 306 -6.24 4.51 -2.75
C CYS A 306 -5.22 5.62 -2.45
N GLY A 307 -4.07 5.63 -3.11
CA GLY A 307 -3.06 6.70 -2.99
C GLY A 307 -3.60 8.07 -3.37
N PHE A 308 -4.41 8.17 -4.44
CA PHE A 308 -5.09 9.40 -4.81
C PHE A 308 -6.00 9.92 -3.69
N PHE A 309 -6.84 9.08 -3.12
CA PHE A 309 -7.72 9.48 -2.01
C PHE A 309 -6.97 9.76 -0.71
N TRP A 310 -5.90 9.00 -0.45
CA TRP A 310 -4.97 9.21 0.68
C TRP A 310 -4.41 10.63 0.64
N GLU A 311 -3.90 11.05 -0.52
CA GLU A 311 -3.35 12.40 -0.71
C GLU A 311 -4.41 13.49 -0.77
N CYS A 312 -5.54 13.22 -1.42
CA CYS A 312 -6.66 14.16 -1.50
C CYS A 312 -7.16 14.53 -0.10
N TRP A 313 -7.51 13.53 0.72
CA TRP A 313 -8.06 13.78 2.05
C TRP A 313 -7.02 14.35 3.01
N ASN A 314 -5.74 14.02 2.85
CA ASN A 314 -4.65 14.59 3.62
C ASN A 314 -4.52 16.10 3.41
N TYR A 315 -4.71 16.60 2.18
CA TYR A 315 -4.37 17.96 1.77
C TYR A 315 -4.92 19.08 2.67
N PHE A 316 -6.22 19.02 3.01
CA PHE A 316 -6.89 19.99 3.88
C PHE A 316 -7.19 19.46 5.29
N SER A 317 -6.68 18.28 5.64
CA SER A 317 -6.82 17.75 7.00
C SER A 317 -6.09 18.64 8.02
N LEU A 318 -6.58 18.66 9.26
CA LEU A 318 -5.92 19.40 10.35
C LEU A 318 -4.57 18.73 10.68
N ALA A 319 -4.64 17.49 11.16
CA ALA A 319 -3.47 16.63 11.28
C ALA A 319 -3.19 16.04 9.89
N LYS A 320 -2.05 16.42 9.31
CA LYS A 320 -1.65 15.96 7.97
C LYS A 320 -0.19 15.60 7.94
N TRP A 321 0.22 14.85 6.92
CA TRP A 321 1.65 14.64 6.62
C TRP A 321 2.04 15.42 5.38
N ILE A 322 3.29 15.87 5.36
CA ILE A 322 3.89 16.47 4.18
C ILE A 322 5.12 15.67 3.75
N TYR A 323 5.38 15.70 2.45
CA TYR A 323 6.43 14.92 1.83
C TYR A 323 7.67 15.77 1.55
N ASP A 324 8.81 15.17 1.88
CA ASP A 324 10.15 15.64 1.52
C ASP A 324 10.92 14.48 0.85
N VAL A 325 10.54 14.21 -0.41
CA VAL A 325 11.13 13.14 -1.22
C VAL A 325 12.41 13.66 -1.90
N PRO A 326 13.57 13.02 -1.69
CA PRO A 326 14.83 13.40 -2.32
C PRO A 326 14.71 13.54 -3.84
N TRP A 327 15.38 14.55 -4.42
CA TRP A 327 15.49 14.80 -5.87
C TRP A 327 14.23 15.25 -6.61
N VAL A 328 13.05 14.78 -6.20
CA VAL A 328 11.81 14.90 -6.98
C VAL A 328 10.71 15.71 -6.30
N GLY A 329 11.01 16.43 -5.21
CA GLY A 329 10.05 17.18 -4.37
C GLY A 329 9.23 18.32 -5.01
N ARG A 330 9.22 18.47 -6.34
CA ARG A 330 8.46 19.51 -7.08
C ARG A 330 7.27 18.91 -7.83
N ALA A 331 6.44 19.78 -8.44
CA ALA A 331 5.23 19.41 -9.19
C ALA A 331 4.32 18.51 -8.36
N LYS A 332 3.79 19.06 -7.26
CA LYS A 332 2.95 18.34 -6.31
C LYS A 332 1.51 18.27 -6.81
N LEU A 333 0.90 17.10 -6.64
CA LEU A 333 -0.55 16.94 -6.63
C LEU A 333 -0.92 16.68 -5.16
N PHE A 334 -1.71 17.58 -4.56
CA PHE A 334 -1.86 17.67 -3.11
C PHE A 334 -0.48 17.87 -2.42
N GLU A 335 -0.13 17.09 -1.40
CA GLU A 335 1.17 17.20 -0.71
C GLU A 335 2.28 16.38 -1.38
N MET A 336 1.91 15.41 -2.22
CA MET A 336 2.80 14.42 -2.82
C MET A 336 3.34 14.92 -4.18
N PRO A 337 4.66 14.84 -4.44
CA PRO A 337 5.18 15.01 -5.79
C PRO A 337 4.55 14.01 -6.76
N VAL A 338 4.26 14.40 -8.00
CA VAL A 338 3.62 13.50 -8.99
C VAL A 338 4.36 12.17 -9.14
N LEU A 339 5.70 12.19 -9.08
CA LEU A 339 6.52 10.96 -9.14
C LEU A 339 6.39 10.09 -7.88
N GLY A 340 6.02 10.67 -6.76
CA GLY A 340 5.73 9.94 -5.53
C GLY A 340 4.58 8.95 -5.70
N TYR A 341 3.61 9.23 -6.58
CA TYR A 341 2.49 8.32 -6.86
C TYR A 341 2.94 6.98 -7.45
N ALA A 342 4.11 6.94 -8.11
CA ALA A 342 4.67 5.68 -8.60
C ALA A 342 4.97 4.69 -7.46
N GLY A 343 5.17 5.18 -6.23
CA GLY A 343 5.32 4.34 -5.04
C GLY A 343 4.06 3.52 -4.71
N TYR A 344 2.86 4.01 -5.06
CA TYR A 344 1.62 3.28 -4.81
C TYR A 344 1.46 2.02 -5.69
N LEU A 345 2.19 1.94 -6.82
CA LEU A 345 2.16 0.79 -7.73
C LEU A 345 2.68 -0.48 -7.02
N PRO A 346 3.95 -0.55 -6.55
CA PRO A 346 4.42 -1.70 -5.78
C PRO A 346 3.82 -1.76 -4.38
N PHE A 347 3.29 -0.66 -3.84
CA PHE A 347 2.58 -0.68 -2.56
C PHE A 347 1.33 -1.57 -2.63
N GLY A 348 0.53 -1.45 -3.69
CA GLY A 348 -0.63 -2.32 -3.92
C GLY A 348 -0.25 -3.81 -3.98
N TRP A 349 0.89 -4.14 -4.60
CA TRP A 349 1.45 -5.49 -4.61
C TRP A 349 1.83 -5.99 -3.22
N THR A 350 2.43 -5.12 -2.41
CA THR A 350 2.83 -5.44 -1.04
C THR A 350 1.60 -5.73 -0.16
N CYS A 351 0.54 -4.92 -0.29
CA CYS A 351 -0.73 -5.15 0.39
C CYS A 351 -1.32 -6.53 0.05
N ALA A 352 -1.32 -6.91 -1.23
CA ALA A 352 -1.79 -8.22 -1.67
C ALA A 352 -0.92 -9.37 -1.18
N ALA A 353 0.41 -9.20 -1.21
CA ALA A 353 1.33 -10.22 -0.71
C ALA A 353 1.01 -10.53 0.75
N LEU A 354 0.84 -9.51 1.58
CA LEU A 354 0.48 -9.69 2.99
C LEU A 354 -0.94 -10.25 3.17
N GLY A 355 -1.89 -9.84 2.31
CA GLY A 355 -3.24 -10.43 2.25
C GLY A 355 -3.22 -11.94 1.97
N ASP A 356 -2.43 -12.40 0.99
CA ASP A 356 -2.27 -13.81 0.66
C ASP A 356 -1.66 -14.63 1.81
N TRP A 357 -0.78 -14.01 2.61
CA TRP A 357 -0.26 -14.59 3.85
C TRP A 357 -1.35 -14.79 4.90
N LEU A 358 -2.20 -13.79 5.12
CA LEU A 358 -3.32 -13.90 6.05
C LEU A 358 -4.34 -14.96 5.57
N ALA A 359 -4.69 -14.95 4.29
CA ALA A 359 -5.63 -15.89 3.69
C ALA A 359 -5.19 -17.35 3.91
N GLU A 360 -3.93 -17.63 3.64
CA GLU A 360 -3.37 -18.97 3.83
C GLU A 360 -3.34 -19.41 5.30
N LEU A 361 -3.03 -18.50 6.22
CA LEU A 361 -3.10 -18.78 7.66
C LEU A 361 -4.52 -19.19 8.08
N LEU A 362 -5.54 -18.52 7.53
CA LEU A 362 -6.93 -18.84 7.81
C LEU A 362 -7.42 -20.10 7.09
N LYS A 363 -6.67 -20.63 6.10
CA LYS A 363 -7.14 -21.63 5.12
C LYS A 363 -8.37 -21.18 4.33
N SER A 364 -8.71 -19.89 4.38
CA SER A 364 -9.56 -19.30 3.38
C SER A 364 -8.71 -19.25 2.12
N ARG A 365 -8.99 -20.08 1.11
CA ARG A 365 -8.56 -19.67 -0.22
C ARG A 365 -9.32 -18.38 -0.50
N VAL A 366 -8.62 -17.25 -0.48
CA VAL A 366 -9.09 -16.09 -1.23
C VAL A 366 -8.91 -16.52 -2.68
N GLU A 367 -9.91 -17.25 -3.19
CA GLU A 367 -10.02 -17.49 -4.61
C GLU A 367 -10.35 -16.13 -5.20
N TRP A 368 -9.29 -15.41 -5.58
CA TRP A 368 -9.38 -14.37 -6.59
C TRP A 368 -9.98 -15.06 -7.79
N SER A 369 -11.27 -14.81 -7.99
CA SER A 369 -12.14 -15.56 -8.88
C SER A 369 -11.43 -15.87 -10.20
N GLU A 370 -11.07 -17.14 -10.42
CA GLU A 370 -10.73 -17.63 -11.76
C GLU A 370 -12.03 -17.64 -12.57
N ALA A 371 -12.36 -16.47 -13.13
CA ALA A 371 -13.39 -16.29 -14.15
C ALA A 371 -12.75 -15.73 -15.43
#